data_AF-A0AAN0SGJ4-F1
#
_entry.id   AF-A0AAN0SGJ4-F1
#
_cell.length_a   1.000
_cell.length_b   1.000
_cell.length_c   1.000
_cell.angle_alpha   90.00
_cell.angle_beta   90.00
_cell.angle_gamma   90.00
#
_symmetry.space_group_name_H-M   'P 1'
#
loop_
_entity.id
_entity.type
_entity.pdbx_description
1 polymer ?
#
loop_
_entity_poly.entity_id
_entity_poly.type
_entity_poly.pdbx_seq_one_letter_code
_entity_poly.pdbx_strand_id
1 'polypeptide(L)' 'MEVQALVLTQTLTQSLDGNRRFLNIEFSNGDQTMISIPPQTECPANSIVELHKKSALFSDAISYRYVQCNTYTNKH' A
#
# COMPACT_ATOMS: atom_id res chain seq x y z
N MET A 1 -12.25 5.75 -5.85
CA MET A 1 -11.71 7.08 -5.49
C MET A 1 -10.24 6.91 -5.22
N GLU A 2 -9.38 7.75 -5.79
CA GLU A 2 -7.95 7.70 -5.49
C GLU A 2 -7.65 8.33 -4.13
N VAL A 3 -6.78 7.68 -3.37
CA VAL A 3 -6.31 8.15 -2.06
C VAL A 3 -4.80 7.88 -1.94
N GLN A 4 -4.12 8.70 -1.15
CA GLN A 4 -2.70 8.57 -0.87
C GLN A 4 -2.47 8.14 0.58
N ALA A 5 -1.41 7.37 0.81
CA ALA A 5 -0.97 6.96 2.14
C ALA A 5 0.56 6.91 2.23
N LEU A 6 1.09 7.14 3.43
CA LEU A 6 2.51 6.99 3.74
C LEU A 6 2.81 5.51 3.97
N VAL A 7 3.90 5.00 3.38
CA VAL A 7 4.40 3.66 3.71
C VAL A 7 5.20 3.74 5.00
N LEU A 8 4.74 3.03 6.04
CA LEU A 8 5.45 2.92 7.31
C LEU A 8 6.51 1.82 7.26
N THR A 9 6.10 0.63 6.81
CA THR A 9 6.97 -0.54 6.68
C THR A 9 6.54 -1.41 5.49
N GLN A 10 7.45 -2.27 5.06
CA GLN A 10 7.17 -3.28 4.05
C GLN A 10 7.67 -4.65 4.48
N THR A 11 6.92 -5.69 4.10
CA THR A 11 7.28 -7.08 4.36
C THR A 11 7.19 -7.87 3.06
N LEU A 12 8.29 -8.53 2.67
CA LEU A 12 8.30 -9.52 1.59
C LEU A 12 8.24 -10.91 2.22
N THR A 13 7.19 -11.65 1.92
CA THR A 13 7.05 -13.06 2.32
C THR A 13 7.30 -13.95 1.11
N GLN A 14 7.98 -15.06 1.33
CA GLN A 14 8.21 -16.10 0.33
C GLN A 14 7.44 -17.35 0.76
N SER A 15 6.69 -17.92 -0.17
CA SER A 15 5.92 -19.15 0.02
C SER A 15 6.08 -20.06 -1.21
N LEU A 16 5.59 -21.29 -1.12
CA LEU A 16 5.67 -22.25 -2.23
C LEU A 16 4.92 -21.77 -3.48
N ASP A 17 3.88 -20.94 -3.31
CA ASP A 17 3.08 -20.32 -4.37
C ASP A 17 3.65 -18.99 -4.89
N GLY A 18 4.79 -18.55 -4.35
CA GLY A 18 5.50 -17.35 -4.77
C GLY A 18 5.67 -16.30 -3.68
N ASN A 19 6.02 -15.09 -4.12
CA ASN A 19 6.32 -13.99 -3.22
C ASN A 19 5.10 -13.08 -3.06
N ARG A 20 4.87 -12.59 -1.85
CA ARG A 20 3.87 -11.54 -1.57
C ARG A 20 4.52 -10.40 -0.83
N ARG A 21 4.31 -9.18 -1.33
CA ARG A 21 4.74 -7.96 -0.66
C ARG A 21 3.54 -7.29 -0.01
N PHE A 22 3.73 -6.91 1.24
CA PHE A 22 2.76 -6.19 2.04
C PHE A 22 3.33 -4.85 2.45
N LEU A 23 2.48 -3.82 2.45
CA LEU A 23 2.80 -2.50 2.98
C LEU A 23 1.92 -2.25 4.21
N ASN A 24 2.53 -1.84 5.31
CA ASN A 24 1.80 -1.15 6.37
C ASN A 24 1.78 0.33 6.02
N ILE A 25 0.59 0.90 5.90
CA ILE A 25 0.40 2.27 5.41
C ILE A 25 -0.41 3.10 6.39
N GLU A 26 -0.21 4.42 6.36
CA GLU A 26 -0.93 5.39 7.17
C GLU A 26 -1.56 6.46 6.29
N PHE A 27 -2.86 6.68 6.45
CA PHE A 27 -3.59 7.75 5.80
C PHE A 27 -3.43 9.07 6.56
N SER A 28 -3.79 10.19 5.93
CA SER A 28 -3.67 11.52 6.55
C SER A 28 -4.51 11.72 7.81
N ASN A 29 -5.52 10.87 8.05
CA ASN A 29 -6.33 10.87 9.26
C ASN A 29 -5.74 10.00 10.40
N GLY A 30 -4.56 9.41 10.19
CA GLY A 30 -3.89 8.52 11.14
C GLY A 30 -4.36 7.06 11.08
N ASP A 31 -5.35 6.74 10.25
CA ASP A 31 -5.79 5.35 10.09
C ASP A 31 -4.67 4.53 9.43
N GLN A 32 -4.41 3.36 9.99
CA GLN A 32 -3.43 2.42 9.45
C GLN A 32 -4.10 1.18 8.86
N THR A 33 -3.53 0.67 7.79
CA THR A 33 -3.98 -0.59 7.20
C THR A 33 -2.85 -1.32 6.50
N MET A 34 -3.04 -2.62 6.28
CA MET A 34 -2.10 -3.44 5.53
C MET A 34 -2.68 -3.75 4.15
N ILE A 35 -1.90 -3.51 3.11
CA ILE A 35 -2.27 -3.83 1.73
C ILE A 35 -1.26 -4.77 1.09
N SER A 36 -1.71 -5.61 0.16
CA SER A 36 -0.82 -6.39 -0.69
C SER A 36 -0.57 -5.67 -2.00
N ILE A 37 0.68 -5.68 -2.45
CA ILE A 37 1.11 -5.09 -3.73
C ILE A 37 1.86 -6.14 -4.55
N PRO A 38 2.05 -5.93 -5.87
CA PRO A 38 2.88 -6.82 -6.68
C PRO A 38 4.26 -7.00 -6.03
N PRO A 39 4.78 -8.24 -5.90
CA PRO A 39 5.98 -8.51 -5.12
C PRO A 39 7.25 -7.85 -5.67
N GLN A 40 7.27 -7.56 -6.98
CA GLN A 40 8.36 -6.90 -7.69
C GLN A 40 8.33 -5.37 -7.59
N THR A 41 7.26 -4.79 -7.04
CA THR A 41 7.18 -3.34 -6.84
C THR A 41 8.06 -2.93 -5.67
N GLU A 42 8.97 -1.99 -5.91
CA GLU A 42 9.69 -1.30 -4.84
C GLU A 42 8.83 -0.16 -4.28
N CYS A 43 8.47 -0.26 -3.01
CA CYS A 43 7.75 0.79 -2.29
C CYS A 43 8.21 0.81 -0.83
N PRO A 44 9.42 1.34 -0.55
CA PRO A 44 10.01 1.34 0.78
C PRO A 44 9.30 2.31 1.73
N ALA A 45 9.61 2.18 3.02
CA ALA A 45 9.18 3.13 4.05
C ALA A 45 9.49 4.57 3.63
N ASN A 46 8.65 5.50 4.06
CA ASN A 46 8.65 6.92 3.69
C ASN A 46 8.27 7.23 2.23
N SER A 47 7.88 6.24 1.44
CA SER A 47 7.26 6.48 0.12
C SER A 47 5.79 6.88 0.27
N ILE A 48 5.25 7.54 -0.75
CA ILE A 48 3.80 7.77 -0.87
C ILE A 48 3.22 6.75 -1.84
N VAL A 49 2.23 5.97 -1.39
CA VAL A 49 1.50 5.02 -2.23
C VAL A 49 0.15 5.62 -2.62
N GLU A 50 -0.21 5.46 -3.90
CA GLU A 50 -1.53 5.81 -4.41
C GLU A 50 -2.39 4.55 -4.55
N LEU A 51 -3.63 4.65 -4.07
CA LEU A 51 -4.56 3.54 -3.95
C LEU A 51 -5.94 3.92 -4.46
N HIS A 52 -6.55 2.99 -5.18
CA HIS A 52 -7.96 3.09 -5.50
C HIS A 52 -8.78 2.52 -4.33
N LYS A 53 -9.42 3.42 -3.56
CA LYS A 53 -10.40 3.10 -2.52
C LYS A 53 -11.73 2.70 -3.15
N LYS A 54 -12.22 1.51 -2.80
CA LYS A 54 -13.53 0.98 -3.20
C LYS A 54 -14.36 0.65 -1.95
N SER A 55 -15.47 1.35 -1.79
CA SER A 55 -16.52 1.00 -0.83
C SER A 55 -17.43 -0.08 -1.41
N ALA A 56 -17.84 -1.04 -0.58
CA ALA A 56 -18.92 -1.94 -0.94
C ALA A 56 -20.26 -1.18 -0.97
N LEU A 57 -21.17 -1.57 -1.86
CA LEU A 57 -22.49 -0.93 -2.00
C LEU A 57 -23.45 -1.29 -0.86
N PHE A 58 -23.22 -2.43 -0.20
CA PHE A 58 -24.15 -3.03 0.77
C PHE A 58 -23.51 -3.29 2.14
N SER A 59 -22.29 -2.79 2.37
CA SER A 59 -21.61 -2.88 3.67
C SER A 59 -20.61 -1.73 3.84
N ASP A 60 -20.24 -1.45 5.08
CA ASP A 60 -19.18 -0.48 5.41
C ASP A 60 -17.76 -1.01 5.09
N ALA A 61 -17.67 -2.13 4.37
CA ALA A 61 -16.39 -2.71 3.99
C ALA A 61 -15.69 -1.81 2.96
N ILE A 62 -14.48 -1.38 3.31
CA ILE A 62 -13.59 -0.62 2.44
C ILE A 62 -12.48 -1.56 1.98
N SER A 63 -12.20 -1.53 0.68
CA SER A 63 -11.04 -2.20 0.10
C SER A 63 -10.15 -1.18 -0.60
N TYR A 64 -8.85 -1.44 -0.58
CA TYR A 64 -7.84 -0.63 -1.23
C TYR A 64 -7.12 -1.46 -2.28
N ARG A 65 -6.96 -0.91 -3.48
CA ARG A 65 -6.19 -1.52 -4.56
C ARG A 65 -5.00 -0.65 -4.88
N TYR A 66 -3.81 -1.27 -4.94
CA TYR A 66 -2.58 -0.61 -5.36
C TYR A 66 -2.71 -0.02 -6.78
N VAL A 67 -2.27 1.23 -6.94
CA VAL A 67 -2.17 1.91 -8.24
C VAL A 67 -0.69 2.17 -8.57
N GLN A 68 0.01 2.97 -7.77
CA GLN A 68 1.42 3.27 -7.97
C GLN A 68 2.13 3.63 -6.66
N CYS A 69 3.47 3.67 -6.71
CA CYS A 69 4.30 4.11 -5.59
C CYS A 69 5.22 5.23 -6.05
N ASN A 70 5.19 6.35 -5.34
CA ASN A 70 6.08 7.48 -5.52
C ASN A 70 7.16 7.40 -4.44
N THR A 71 8.32 6.85 -4.81
CA THR A 71 9.47 6.76 -3.91
C THR A 71 10.00 8.16 -3.64
N TYR A 72 10.16 8.51 -2.37
CA TYR A 72 10.83 9.75 -2.01
C TYR A 72 12.33 9.53 -2.22
N THR A 73 12.81 9.69 -3.46
CA THR A 73 14.25 9.69 -3.72
C THR A 73 14.83 10.98 -3.18
N ASN A 74 15.46 10.93 -2.01
CA ASN A 74 16.50 11.89 -1.68
C ASN A 74 17.58 11.73 -2.75
N LYS A 75 17.57 12.60 -3.76
CA LYS A 75 18.75 12.83 -4.59
C LYS A 75 19.81 13.41 -3.66
N HIS A 76 20.70 12.56 -3.18
CA HIS A 76 21.97 12.97 -2.58
C HIS A 76 22.86 13.61 -3.65
#